data_AF-A0A382V2X9-F1
#
_entry.id   AF-A0A382V2X9-F1
#
_cell.length_a   1.000
_cell.length_b   1.000
_cell.length_c   1.000
_cell.angle_alpha   90.00
_cell.angle_beta   90.00
_cell.angle_gamma   90.00
#
_symmetry.space_group_name_H-M   'P 1'
#
loop_
_entity.id
_entity.type
_entity.pdbx_description
1 polymer ?
#
loop_
_entity_poly.entity_id
_entity_poly.type
_entity_poly.pdbx_seq_one_letter_code
_entity_poly.pdbx_strand_id
1 'polypeptide(L)'
;MLMLRAKPPESWLPKVIANLGAVLVDHAHLERKAAKSALSLQRYQQLAGRLEELTAIAIEELEHFTMVLKLLDERGMPFTQAISSPWISGIMNTVRRGRNEQVIDHLLCAAMIEGRSCEKFQILAEALLAVDAPLAKFYASLVDSEGNHYSAYLLM
;
A
#
# COMPACT_ATOMS: atom_id res chain seq x y z
N MET A 1 -9.53 -7.06 -12.24
CA MET A 1 -8.63 -6.30 -13.12
C MET A 1 -8.42 -4.93 -12.50
N LEU A 2 -7.18 -4.56 -12.18
CA LEU A 2 -6.86 -3.26 -11.57
C LEU A 2 -7.09 -2.13 -12.58
N MET A 3 -7.73 -1.03 -12.18
CA MET A 3 -8.07 0.11 -13.05
C MET A 3 -6.90 1.09 -13.25
N LEU A 4 -5.69 0.58 -13.49
CA LEU A 4 -4.49 1.39 -13.74
C LEU A 4 -4.29 1.61 -15.24
N ARG A 5 -4.12 2.87 -15.66
CA ARG A 5 -3.98 3.24 -17.08
C ARG A 5 -2.61 2.99 -17.69
N ALA A 6 -1.60 2.77 -16.85
CA ALA A 6 -0.23 2.52 -17.28
C ALA A 6 0.51 1.64 -16.26
N LYS A 7 1.35 0.75 -16.78
CA LYS A 7 2.30 -0.04 -15.98
C LYS A 7 3.38 0.86 -15.37
N PRO A 8 4.10 0.41 -14.33
CA PRO A 8 5.31 1.10 -13.87
C PRO A 8 6.28 1.25 -15.05
N PRO A 9 7.01 2.37 -15.16
CA PRO A 9 7.97 2.56 -16.24
C PRO A 9 9.08 1.51 -16.13
N GLU A 10 9.65 1.07 -17.26
CA GLU A 10 10.68 0.02 -17.28
C GLU A 10 11.89 0.34 -16.39
N SER A 11 12.21 1.62 -16.22
CA SER A 11 13.28 2.08 -15.32
C SER A 11 12.98 1.93 -13.83
N TRP A 12 11.75 1.62 -13.43
CA TRP A 12 11.33 1.51 -12.03
C TRP A 12 11.96 0.29 -11.36
N LEU A 13 11.83 -0.90 -11.96
CA LEU A 13 12.28 -2.15 -11.35
C LEU A 13 13.80 -2.16 -11.11
N PRO A 14 14.67 -1.78 -12.07
CA PRO A 14 16.11 -1.70 -11.83
C PRO A 14 16.47 -0.74 -10.68
N LYS A 15 15.78 0.39 -10.55
CA LYS A 15 16.00 1.35 -9.45
C LYS A 15 15.60 0.77 -8.10
N VAL A 16 14.49 0.04 -8.05
CA VAL A 16 14.02 -0.62 -6.82
C VAL A 16 14.98 -1.72 -6.38
N ILE A 17 15.39 -2.61 -7.30
CA ILE A 17 16.34 -3.69 -7.00
C ILE A 17 17.67 -3.11 -6.49
N ALA A 18 18.17 -2.03 -7.10
CA ALA A 18 19.40 -1.38 -6.66
C ALA A 18 19.31 -0.71 -5.26
N ASN A 19 18.10 -0.51 -4.72
CA ASN A 19 17.87 0.23 -3.47
C ASN A 19 16.88 -0.51 -2.53
N LEU A 20 16.83 -1.85 -2.56
CA LEU A 20 15.84 -2.65 -1.83
C LEU A 20 15.74 -2.29 -0.34
N GLY A 21 16.88 -2.03 0.31
CA GLY A 21 16.88 -1.66 1.71
C GLY A 21 16.08 -0.39 2.03
N ALA A 22 16.24 0.66 1.22
CA ALA A 22 15.46 1.89 1.38
C ALA A 22 13.98 1.67 1.04
N VAL A 23 13.70 0.80 0.07
CA VAL A 23 12.34 0.43 -0.34
C VAL A 23 11.60 -0.32 0.79
N LEU A 24 12.28 -1.22 1.51
CA LEU A 24 11.69 -1.92 2.65
C LEU A 24 11.37 -0.97 3.82
N VAL A 25 12.25 -0.01 4.10
CA VAL A 25 11.95 1.01 5.11
C VAL A 25 10.75 1.85 4.70
N ASP A 26 10.68 2.30 3.45
CA ASP A 26 9.53 3.05 2.94
C ASP A 26 8.25 2.21 2.98
N HIS A 27 8.32 0.93 2.59
CA HIS A 27 7.21 -0.02 2.66
C HIS A 27 6.64 -0.10 4.06
N ALA A 28 7.46 -0.29 5.10
CA ALA A 28 6.98 -0.28 6.49
C ALA A 28 6.25 1.03 6.85
N HIS A 29 6.72 2.19 6.37
CA HIS A 29 6.00 3.45 6.59
C HIS A 29 4.67 3.52 5.83
N LEU A 30 4.58 2.91 4.66
CA LEU A 30 3.36 2.87 3.86
C LEU A 30 2.28 2.02 4.55
N GLU A 31 2.60 0.83 5.05
CA GLU A 31 1.61 -0.03 5.74
C GLU A 31 1.02 0.70 6.96
N ARG A 32 1.90 1.31 7.76
CA ARG A 32 1.47 2.11 8.92
C ARG A 32 0.59 3.31 8.52
N LYS A 33 0.83 3.91 7.35
CA LYS A 33 0.00 5.01 6.82
C LYS A 33 -1.32 4.49 6.26
N ALA A 34 -1.34 3.32 5.62
CA ALA A 34 -2.54 2.66 5.12
C ALA A 34 -3.50 2.35 6.28
N ALA A 35 -2.99 1.75 7.36
CA ALA A 35 -3.75 1.54 8.60
C ALA A 35 -4.36 2.84 9.14
N LYS A 36 -3.55 3.91 9.23
CA LYS A 36 -4.02 5.23 9.67
C LYS A 36 -5.07 5.82 8.71
N SER A 37 -4.93 5.58 7.41
CA SER A 37 -5.86 6.03 6.38
C SER A 37 -7.22 5.35 6.55
N ALA A 38 -7.24 4.03 6.72
CA ALA A 38 -8.46 3.26 6.98
C ALA A 38 -9.21 3.76 8.22
N LEU A 39 -8.51 3.97 9.34
CA LEU A 39 -9.10 4.58 10.55
C LEU A 39 -9.59 6.01 10.30
N SER A 40 -8.88 6.78 9.49
CA SER A 40 -9.23 8.15 9.15
C SER A 40 -10.52 8.25 8.32
N LEU A 41 -10.83 7.24 7.50
CA LEU A 41 -12.06 7.17 6.71
C LEU A 41 -13.31 6.98 7.57
N GLN A 42 -13.17 6.38 8.76
CA GLN A 42 -14.29 6.15 9.69
C GLN A 42 -14.97 7.44 10.17
N ARG A 43 -14.30 8.60 10.05
CA ARG A 43 -14.90 9.91 10.36
C ARG A 43 -16.06 10.28 9.42
N TYR A 44 -16.12 9.69 8.23
CA TYR A 44 -17.14 9.97 7.25
C TYR A 44 -18.44 9.29 7.63
N GLN A 45 -19.49 10.08 7.86
CA GLN A 45 -20.82 9.57 8.23
C GLN A 45 -21.41 8.64 7.16
N GLN A 46 -21.03 8.83 5.89
CA GLN A 46 -21.40 7.97 4.77
C GLN A 46 -20.88 6.53 4.92
N LEU A 47 -19.81 6.33 5.70
CA LEU A 47 -19.17 5.04 5.93
C LEU A 47 -19.53 4.44 7.29
N ALA A 48 -20.56 4.96 7.97
CA ALA A 48 -21.00 4.42 9.27
C ALA A 48 -21.39 2.93 9.21
N GLY A 49 -21.87 2.44 8.06
CA GLY A 49 -22.16 1.03 7.84
C GLY A 49 -20.96 0.16 7.45
N ARG A 50 -19.75 0.75 7.37
CA ARG A 50 -18.50 0.11 6.91
C ARG A 50 -17.39 0.14 7.97
N LEU A 51 -17.71 0.49 9.21
CA LEU A 51 -16.71 0.67 10.27
C LEU A 51 -15.95 -0.62 10.60
N GLU A 52 -16.65 -1.76 10.61
CA GLU A 52 -16.01 -3.07 10.85
C GLU A 52 -15.04 -3.41 9.73
N GLU A 53 -15.43 -3.20 8.47
CA GLU A 53 -14.60 -3.45 7.29
C GLU A 53 -13.35 -2.55 7.27
N LEU A 54 -13.50 -1.25 7.54
CA LEU A 54 -12.37 -0.32 7.67
C LEU A 54 -11.46 -0.66 8.86
N THR A 55 -12.01 -1.18 9.95
CA THR A 55 -11.21 -1.62 11.11
C THR A 55 -10.43 -2.88 10.78
N ALA A 56 -11.03 -3.84 10.07
CA ALA A 56 -10.36 -5.05 9.62
C ALA A 56 -9.17 -4.72 8.71
N ILE A 57 -9.37 -3.83 7.72
CA ILE A 57 -8.27 -3.33 6.86
C ILE A 57 -7.17 -2.71 7.72
N ALA A 58 -7.52 -1.83 8.68
CA ALA A 58 -6.52 -1.18 9.52
C ALA A 58 -5.70 -2.18 10.37
N ILE A 59 -6.31 -3.27 10.83
CA ILE A 59 -5.63 -4.32 11.59
C ILE A 59 -4.68 -5.08 10.69
N GLU A 60 -5.13 -5.53 9.52
CA GLU A 60 -4.32 -6.28 8.54
C GLU A 60 -3.10 -5.46 8.09
N GLU A 61 -3.27 -4.16 7.88
CA GLU A 61 -2.15 -3.26 7.55
C GLU A 61 -1.12 -3.11 8.68
N LEU A 62 -1.56 -3.18 9.95
CA LEU A 62 -0.64 -3.22 11.09
C LEU A 62 0.07 -4.57 11.21
N GLU A 63 -0.56 -5.66 10.77
CA GLU A 63 0.08 -6.97 10.65
C GLU A 63 1.15 -6.94 9.55
N HIS A 64 0.84 -6.41 8.37
CA HIS A 64 1.81 -6.17 7.28
C HIS A 64 2.98 -5.32 7.78
N PHE A 65 2.70 -4.20 8.45
CA PHE A 65 3.74 -3.34 9.04
C PHE A 65 4.67 -4.14 9.97
N THR A 66 4.11 -4.97 10.84
CA THR A 66 4.87 -5.82 11.76
C THR A 66 5.73 -6.84 11.02
N MET A 67 5.21 -7.42 9.93
CA MET A 67 5.98 -8.32 9.07
C MET A 67 7.17 -7.62 8.42
N VAL A 68 6.99 -6.41 7.89
CA VAL A 68 8.11 -5.64 7.29
C VAL A 68 9.13 -5.25 8.36
N LEU A 69 8.70 -4.87 9.57
CA LEU A 69 9.64 -4.57 10.67
C LEU A 69 10.50 -5.77 11.04
N LYS A 70 9.90 -6.97 11.11
CA LYS A 70 10.64 -8.20 11.36
C LYS A 70 11.65 -8.48 10.24
N LEU A 71 11.23 -8.28 8.99
CA LEU A 71 12.09 -8.45 7.82
C LEU A 71 13.29 -7.49 7.82
N LEU A 72 13.10 -6.25 8.28
CA LEU A 72 14.16 -5.25 8.47
C LEU A 72 15.13 -5.69 9.57
N ASP A 73 14.62 -6.15 10.72
CA ASP A 73 15.42 -6.64 11.84
C ASP A 73 16.28 -7.86 11.45
N GLU A 74 15.69 -8.85 10.78
CA GLU A 74 16.38 -10.03 10.24
C GLU A 74 17.52 -9.66 9.27
N ARG A 75 17.43 -8.49 8.61
CA ARG A 75 18.44 -7.96 7.68
C ARG A 75 19.40 -6.97 8.33
N GLY A 76 19.32 -6.76 9.65
CA GLY A 76 20.14 -5.77 10.37
C GLY A 76 19.91 -4.34 9.89
N MET A 77 18.71 -4.06 9.37
CA MET A 77 18.36 -2.76 8.79
C MET A 77 17.55 -1.92 9.77
N PRO A 78 18.01 -0.72 10.15
CA PRO A 78 17.25 0.14 11.04
C PRO A 78 16.00 0.70 10.36
N PHE A 79 14.90 0.77 11.11
CA PHE A 79 13.72 1.52 10.70
C PHE A 79 14.01 3.03 10.80
N THR A 80 14.40 3.62 9.67
CA THR A 80 14.78 5.04 9.58
C THR A 80 13.63 5.91 9.08
N GLN A 81 13.92 7.16 8.74
CA GLN A 81 12.91 8.15 8.39
C GLN A 81 12.20 7.83 7.07
N ALA A 82 10.89 8.12 7.03
CA ALA A 82 10.07 7.94 5.84
C ALA A 82 10.54 8.83 4.69
N ILE A 83 10.42 8.33 3.47
CA ILE A 83 10.59 9.13 2.26
C ILE A 83 9.23 9.73 1.90
N SER A 84 9.25 10.98 1.40
CA SER A 84 8.03 11.58 0.86
C SER A 84 7.74 10.97 -0.51
N SER A 85 6.50 10.52 -0.72
CA SER A 85 6.02 10.09 -2.03
C SER A 85 5.27 11.23 -2.71
N PRO A 86 5.84 11.84 -3.79
CA PRO A 86 5.14 12.85 -4.57
C PRO A 86 3.88 12.31 -5.23
N TRP A 87 3.85 11.00 -5.53
CA TRP A 87 2.69 10.35 -6.13
C TRP A 87 1.52 10.26 -5.15
N ILE A 88 1.76 9.76 -3.93
CA ILE A 88 0.71 9.68 -2.90
C ILE A 88 0.25 11.09 -2.52
N SER A 89 1.18 12.01 -2.28
CA SER A 89 0.82 13.40 -1.96
C SER A 89 0.05 14.04 -3.11
N GLY A 90 0.46 13.79 -4.35
CA GLY A 90 -0.17 14.31 -5.56
C GLY A 90 -1.59 13.81 -5.74
N ILE A 91 -1.84 12.50 -5.62
CA ILE A 91 -3.19 11.94 -5.76
C ILE A 91 -4.11 12.41 -4.63
N MET A 92 -3.62 12.44 -3.39
CA MET A 92 -4.42 12.90 -2.25
C MET A 92 -4.78 14.39 -2.34
N ASN A 93 -3.95 15.20 -2.98
CA ASN A 93 -4.26 16.61 -3.26
C ASN A 93 -5.39 16.80 -4.30
N THR A 94 -5.78 15.74 -5.03
CA THR A 94 -6.91 15.80 -5.98
C THR A 94 -8.27 15.57 -5.32
N VAL A 95 -8.29 15.13 -4.06
CA VAL A 95 -9.52 14.87 -3.30
C VAL A 95 -10.34 16.15 -3.19
N ARG A 96 -11.53 16.15 -3.79
CA ARG A 96 -12.44 17.30 -3.75
C ARG A 96 -12.95 17.52 -2.33
N ARG A 97 -13.24 18.79 -2.01
CA ARG A 97 -13.97 19.15 -0.78
C ARG A 97 -15.46 19.02 -1.05
N GLY A 98 -16.18 18.48 -0.08
CA GLY A 98 -17.61 18.25 -0.21
C GLY A 98 -18.08 17.21 0.79
N ARG A 99 -19.39 17.03 0.91
CA ARG A 99 -19.94 16.05 1.85
C ARG A 99 -19.80 14.63 1.28
N ASN A 100 -20.12 14.42 0.01
CA ASN A 100 -20.13 13.09 -0.61
C ASN A 100 -18.91 12.89 -1.53
N GLU A 101 -18.57 13.93 -2.29
CA GLU A 101 -17.45 13.95 -3.23
C GLU A 101 -16.13 13.63 -2.53
N GLN A 102 -15.92 14.21 -1.35
CA GLN A 102 -14.70 14.00 -0.59
C GLN A 102 -14.53 12.54 -0.15
N VAL A 103 -15.62 11.86 0.22
CA VAL A 103 -15.58 10.46 0.67
C VAL A 103 -15.27 9.56 -0.51
N ILE A 104 -15.99 9.75 -1.61
CA ILE A 104 -15.82 9.01 -2.87
C ILE A 104 -14.37 9.16 -3.36
N ASP A 105 -13.86 10.39 -3.44
CA ASP A 105 -12.50 10.61 -3.92
C ASP A 105 -11.44 10.01 -3.00
N HIS A 106 -11.64 10.04 -1.68
CA HIS A 106 -10.73 9.39 -0.74
C HIS A 106 -10.69 7.88 -0.94
N LEU A 107 -11.84 7.23 -1.09
CA LEU A 107 -11.94 5.79 -1.34
C LEU A 107 -11.28 5.42 -2.67
N LEU A 108 -11.50 6.21 -3.72
CA LEU A 108 -10.84 6.03 -5.02
C LEU A 108 -9.33 6.21 -4.92
N CYS A 109 -8.85 7.18 -4.14
CA CYS A 109 -7.41 7.35 -3.90
C CYS A 109 -6.83 6.14 -3.16
N ALA A 110 -7.47 5.69 -2.09
CA ALA A 110 -7.05 4.51 -1.32
C ALA A 110 -7.00 3.27 -2.22
N ALA A 111 -8.08 2.98 -2.95
CA ALA A 111 -8.10 1.91 -3.95
C ALA A 111 -6.94 2.04 -4.94
N MET A 112 -6.72 3.20 -5.55
CA MET A 112 -5.62 3.36 -6.51
C MET A 112 -4.23 3.11 -5.90
N ILE A 113 -4.04 3.43 -4.61
CA ILE A 113 -2.81 3.17 -3.87
C ILE A 113 -2.63 1.67 -3.67
N GLU A 114 -3.60 0.96 -3.11
CA GLU A 114 -3.51 -0.49 -2.89
C GLU A 114 -3.39 -1.27 -4.20
N GLY A 115 -4.14 -0.85 -5.23
CA GLY A 115 -4.01 -1.43 -6.57
C GLY A 115 -2.59 -1.25 -7.14
N ARG A 116 -1.93 -0.11 -6.88
CA ARG A 116 -0.53 0.08 -7.31
C ARG A 116 0.45 -0.71 -6.46
N SER A 117 0.18 -0.91 -5.16
CA SER A 117 0.96 -1.79 -4.28
C SER A 117 0.89 -3.24 -4.77
N CYS A 118 -0.32 -3.76 -4.99
CA CYS A 118 -0.59 -5.09 -5.54
C CYS A 118 0.19 -5.36 -6.83
N GLU A 119 0.10 -4.46 -7.83
CA GLU A 119 0.83 -4.61 -9.09
C GLU A 119 2.35 -4.62 -8.89
N LYS A 120 2.87 -3.75 -8.02
CA LYS A 120 4.31 -3.69 -7.72
C LYS A 120 4.79 -4.94 -6.99
N PHE A 121 4.01 -5.47 -6.05
CA PHE A 121 4.37 -6.68 -5.31
C PHE A 121 4.37 -7.91 -6.20
N GLN A 122 3.46 -8.02 -7.17
CA GLN A 122 3.51 -9.07 -8.21
C GLN A 122 4.83 -9.00 -9.00
N ILE A 123 5.19 -7.81 -9.48
CA ILE A 123 6.45 -7.61 -10.22
C ILE A 123 7.67 -7.97 -9.36
N LEU A 124 7.69 -7.56 -8.09
CA LEU A 124 8.80 -7.85 -7.18
C LEU A 124 8.89 -9.32 -6.80
N ALA A 125 7.76 -10.00 -6.59
CA ALA A 125 7.70 -11.43 -6.33
C ALA A 125 8.35 -12.23 -7.46
N GLU A 126 8.06 -11.87 -8.71
CA GLU A 126 8.68 -12.53 -9.87
C GLU A 126 10.16 -12.15 -10.03
N ALA A 127 10.48 -10.85 -9.99
CA ALA A 127 11.82 -10.35 -10.28
C ALA A 127 12.87 -10.79 -9.25
N LEU A 128 12.47 -10.95 -7.98
CA LEU A 128 13.38 -11.31 -6.90
C LEU A 128 13.53 -12.83 -6.75
N LEU A 129 12.74 -13.66 -7.43
CA LEU A 129 12.72 -15.11 -7.20
C LEU A 129 14.10 -15.77 -7.32
N ALA A 130 14.91 -15.33 -8.28
CA ALA A 130 16.26 -15.86 -8.52
C ALA A 130 17.37 -15.19 -7.68
N VAL A 131 17.08 -14.07 -7.00
CA VAL A 131 18.10 -13.22 -6.35
C VAL A 131 17.90 -13.14 -4.83
N ASP A 132 16.65 -13.06 -4.36
CA ASP A 132 16.25 -13.10 -2.94
C ASP A 132 14.89 -13.82 -2.84
N ALA A 133 14.92 -15.15 -2.92
CA ALA A 133 13.72 -15.99 -2.87
C ALA A 133 12.87 -15.79 -1.59
N PRO A 134 13.46 -15.59 -0.39
CA PRO A 134 12.69 -15.21 0.79
C PRO A 134 11.91 -13.91 0.61
N LEU A 135 12.53 -12.86 0.07
CA LEU A 135 11.86 -11.58 -0.17
C LEU A 135 10.81 -11.68 -1.28
N ALA A 136 11.09 -12.46 -2.33
CA ALA A 136 10.11 -12.77 -3.37
C ALA A 136 8.84 -13.40 -2.79
N LYS A 137 9.00 -14.41 -1.91
CA LYS A 137 7.89 -15.07 -1.22
C LYS A 137 7.14 -14.12 -0.30
N PHE A 138 7.85 -13.22 0.39
CA PHE A 138 7.24 -12.19 1.21
C PHE A 138 6.31 -11.30 0.38
N TYR A 139 6.79 -10.71 -0.72
CA TYR A 139 5.95 -9.88 -1.59
C TYR A 139 4.79 -10.66 -2.19
N ALA A 140 5.01 -11.91 -2.61
CA ALA A 140 3.95 -12.78 -3.11
C ALA A 140 2.83 -12.98 -2.09
N SER A 141 3.17 -13.09 -0.80
CA SER A 141 2.18 -13.30 0.28
C SER A 141 1.28 -12.09 0.56
N LEU A 142 1.70 -10.89 0.13
CA LEU A 142 0.92 -9.66 0.30
C LEU A 142 -0.03 -9.39 -0.89
N VAL A 143 0.23 -9.97 -2.07
CA VAL A 143 -0.50 -9.63 -3.30
C VAL A 143 -2.02 -9.77 -3.14
N ASP A 144 -2.47 -10.84 -2.49
CA ASP A 144 -3.89 -11.12 -2.33
C ASP A 144 -4.57 -10.13 -1.36
N SER A 145 -3.93 -9.77 -0.25
CA SER A 145 -4.47 -8.79 0.72
C SER A 145 -4.58 -7.41 0.09
N GLU A 146 -3.55 -6.93 -0.62
CA GLU A 146 -3.58 -5.67 -1.37
C GLU A 146 -4.71 -5.64 -2.43
N GLY A 147 -4.90 -6.76 -3.13
CA GLY A 147 -5.98 -6.91 -4.11
C GLY A 147 -7.37 -6.89 -3.48
N ASN A 148 -7.50 -7.44 -2.27
CA ASN A 148 -8.72 -7.40 -1.49
C ASN A 148 -9.01 -5.99 -0.97
N HIS A 149 -8.00 -5.27 -0.44
CA HIS A 149 -8.17 -3.89 0.01
C HIS A 149 -8.53 -2.94 -1.14
N TYR A 150 -7.87 -3.09 -2.30
CA TYR A 150 -8.26 -2.40 -3.53
C TYR A 150 -9.75 -2.58 -3.85
N SER A 151 -10.21 -3.82 -3.80
CA SER A 151 -11.59 -4.17 -4.13
C SER A 151 -12.56 -3.66 -3.08
N ALA A 152 -12.22 -3.77 -1.79
CA ALA A 152 -13.03 -3.28 -0.69
C ALA A 152 -13.26 -1.77 -0.81
N TYR A 153 -12.20 -0.97 -1.00
CA TYR A 153 -12.33 0.47 -1.18
C TYR A 153 -13.16 0.88 -2.40
N LEU A 154 -13.15 0.09 -3.48
CA LEU A 154 -14.01 0.36 -4.65
C LEU A 154 -15.49 0.01 -4.44
N LEU A 155 -15.78 -0.94 -3.57
CA LEU A 155 -17.14 -1.40 -3.29
C LEU A 155 -17.82 -0.61 -2.15
N MET A 156 -17.04 0.11 -1.34
CA MET A 156 -17.51 1.06 -0.33
C MET A 156 -18.09 2.32 -0.97
#